data_AF-A0A7X3ZIZ0-F1
#
_entry.id   AF-A0A7X3ZIZ0-F1
#
_cell.length_a   1.000
_cell.length_b   1.000
_cell.length_c   1.000
_cell.angle_alpha   90.00
_cell.angle_beta   90.00
_cell.angle_gamma   90.00
#
_symmetry.space_group_name_H-M   'P 1'
#
loop_
_entity.id
_entity.type
_entity.pdbx_description
1 polymer ?
#
loop_
_entity_poly.entity_id
_entity_poly.type
_entity_poly.pdbx_seq_one_letter_code
_entity_poly.pdbx_strand_id
1 'polypeptide(L)'
;ETAGNDLETLEKSLNELEATLQNVETVETNNDIIDETTEERQLFDDKSYKLDAILVRVRMKECNLAITDLQEKIGVAYRTLIRWLNNDDFPRHRNLVKLADVLDLEPHQLVVRWRGFTIPRPNESSDTLRYIQRRIETIVAQILEDKETSKEIKLDALVKYHNILLKATK
;
A
#
# COMPACT_ATOMS: atom_id res chain seq x y z
N GLU A 1 39.95 19.40 47.99
CA GLU A 1 38.78 20.28 47.81
C GLU A 1 38.30 20.39 46.35
N THR A 2 38.82 19.62 45.40
CA THR A 2 38.44 19.73 43.97
C THR A 2 37.33 18.79 43.51
N ALA A 3 36.99 17.74 44.27
CA ALA A 3 35.98 16.75 43.87
C ALA A 3 34.52 17.22 44.04
N GLY A 4 34.29 18.33 44.75
CA GLY A 4 32.94 18.87 44.99
C GLY A 4 32.36 19.62 43.79
N ASN A 5 33.19 20.34 43.04
CA ASN A 5 32.75 21.14 41.89
C ASN A 5 32.35 20.28 40.69
N ASP A 6 32.96 19.12 40.52
CA ASP A 6 32.66 18.22 39.40
C ASP A 6 31.27 17.59 39.55
N LEU A 7 30.83 17.35 40.78
CA LEU A 7 29.54 16.73 41.07
C LEU A 7 28.37 17.69 40.84
N GLU A 8 28.53 18.95 41.26
CA GLU A 8 27.55 20.02 41.02
C GLU A 8 27.41 20.36 39.53
N THR A 9 28.51 20.26 38.77
CA THR A 9 28.52 20.46 37.32
C THR A 9 27.78 19.33 36.59
N LEU A 10 27.91 18.09 37.07
CA LEU A 10 27.22 16.93 36.51
C LEU A 10 25.72 16.96 36.82
N GLU A 11 25.31 17.32 38.03
CA GLU A 11 23.89 17.47 38.39
C GLU A 11 23.20 18.55 37.54
N LYS A 12 23.89 19.67 37.28
CA LYS A 12 23.36 20.71 36.40
C LYS A 12 23.19 20.23 34.96
N SER A 13 24.17 19.49 34.44
CA SER A 13 24.10 18.92 33.09
C SER A 13 23.00 17.86 32.94
N LEU A 14 22.76 17.08 34.00
CA LEU A 14 21.68 16.08 34.03
C LEU A 14 20.30 16.74 33.96
N ASN A 15 20.09 17.80 34.75
CA ASN A 15 18.82 18.55 34.76
C ASN A 15 18.54 19.26 33.43
N GLU A 16 19.58 19.78 32.77
CA GLU A 16 19.44 20.37 31.43
C GLU A 16 19.05 19.31 30.38
N LEU A 17 19.60 18.09 30.48
CA LEU A 17 19.23 16.97 29.61
C LEU A 17 17.79 16.49 29.84
N GLU A 18 17.35 16.36 31.09
CA GLU A 18 15.96 16.00 31.41
C GLU A 18 14.96 17.03 30.87
N ALA A 19 15.28 18.32 31.00
CA ALA A 19 14.46 19.40 30.42
C ALA A 19 14.41 19.33 28.88
N THR A 20 15.51 18.95 28.22
CA THR A 20 15.48 18.74 26.75
C THR A 20 14.66 17.53 26.33
N LEU A 21 14.72 16.42 27.09
CA LEU A 21 13.92 15.22 26.85
C LEU A 21 12.41 15.49 26.98
N GLN A 22 12.02 16.25 28.02
CA GLN A 22 10.62 16.65 28.21
C GLN A 22 10.09 17.50 27.03
N ASN A 23 10.94 18.37 26.46
CA ASN A 23 10.58 19.17 25.29
C ASN A 23 10.47 18.31 24.02
N VAL A 24 11.29 17.28 23.86
CA VAL A 24 11.21 16.35 22.72
C VAL A 24 9.92 15.52 22.75
N GLU A 25 9.47 15.04 23.92
CA GLU A 25 8.18 14.33 24.06
C GLU A 25 6.98 15.23 23.72
N THR A 26 7.06 16.54 23.96
CA THR A 26 6.02 17.50 23.53
C THR A 26 6.03 17.81 22.03
N VAL A 27 7.14 17.54 21.33
CA VAL A 27 7.22 17.68 19.87
C VAL A 27 6.65 16.44 19.18
N GLU A 28 6.82 15.24 19.74
CA GLU A 28 6.26 14.01 19.18
C GLU A 28 4.73 13.93 19.26
N THR A 29 4.10 14.62 20.22
CA THR A 29 2.63 14.69 20.33
C THR A 29 1.98 15.76 19.44
N ASN A 30 2.77 16.61 18.78
CA ASN A 30 2.27 17.63 17.85
C ASN A 30 2.46 17.25 16.37
N ASN A 31 2.96 16.05 16.07
CA ASN A 31 3.13 15.53 14.71
C ASN A 31 1.95 14.72 14.16
N ASP A 32 0.81 14.65 14.88
CA ASP A 32 -0.42 14.01 14.39
C ASP A 32 -1.21 14.85 13.36
N ILE A 33 -0.60 15.92 12.83
CA ILE A 33 -1.12 16.65 11.67
C ILE A 33 -0.01 16.71 10.62
N ILE A 34 0.35 15.55 10.10
CA ILE A 34 1.03 15.47 8.81
C ILE A 34 0.02 16.01 7.79
N ASP A 35 0.24 17.26 7.38
CA ASP A 35 -0.34 17.85 6.19
C ASP A 35 0.02 16.93 5.01
N GLU A 36 -0.94 16.10 4.60
CA GLU A 36 -0.91 15.31 3.36
C GLU A 36 -0.28 16.17 2.28
N THR A 37 0.93 15.83 1.84
CA THR A 37 1.66 16.63 0.85
C THR A 37 0.76 16.85 -0.35
N THR A 38 0.64 18.10 -0.77
CA THR A 38 -0.30 18.53 -1.83
C THR A 38 -0.14 17.74 -3.14
N GLU A 39 1.03 17.13 -3.34
CA GLU A 39 1.36 16.27 -4.48
C GLU A 39 0.66 14.90 -4.44
N GLU A 40 0.50 14.27 -3.28
CA GLU A 40 -0.23 13.00 -3.16
C GLU A 40 -1.73 13.20 -3.41
N ARG A 41 -2.32 14.30 -2.89
CA ARG A 41 -3.71 14.66 -3.18
C ARG A 41 -3.96 14.88 -4.68
N GLN A 42 -3.02 15.49 -5.40
CA GLN A 42 -3.15 15.74 -6.84
C GLN A 42 -3.06 14.47 -7.70
N LEU A 43 -2.36 13.43 -7.23
CA LEU A 43 -2.22 12.18 -7.97
C LEU A 43 -3.56 11.44 -8.15
N PHE A 44 -4.48 11.56 -7.19
CA PHE A 44 -5.72 10.78 -7.13
C PHE A 44 -6.93 11.46 -7.79
N ASP A 45 -6.84 12.73 -8.17
CA ASP A 45 -7.87 13.45 -8.93
C ASP A 45 -7.67 13.36 -10.45
N ASP A 46 -6.54 12.80 -10.91
CA ASP A 46 -6.30 12.53 -12.32
C ASP A 46 -7.08 11.28 -12.78
N LYS A 47 -7.95 11.45 -13.78
CA LYS A 47 -8.73 10.37 -14.44
C LYS A 47 -7.84 9.30 -15.07
N SER A 48 -6.52 9.51 -15.11
CA SER A 48 -5.54 8.53 -15.55
C SER A 48 -5.26 7.41 -14.55
N TYR A 49 -5.90 7.38 -13.37
CA TYR A 49 -5.75 6.29 -12.39
C TYR A 49 -7.07 5.55 -12.14
N LYS A 50 -6.96 4.24 -11.90
CA LYS A 50 -8.07 3.40 -11.41
C LYS A 50 -7.61 2.44 -10.33
N LEU A 51 -8.59 1.90 -9.61
CA LEU A 51 -8.36 0.90 -8.59
C LEU A 51 -7.91 -0.42 -9.24
N ASP A 52 -6.84 -1.02 -8.71
CA ASP A 52 -6.44 -2.39 -9.05
C ASP A 52 -7.39 -3.37 -8.33
N ALA A 53 -8.61 -3.49 -8.85
CA ALA A 53 -9.65 -4.33 -8.28
C ALA A 53 -9.23 -5.81 -8.18
N ILE A 54 -8.26 -6.25 -8.99
CA ILE A 54 -7.72 -7.60 -8.94
C ILE A 54 -6.82 -7.75 -7.71
N LEU A 55 -5.90 -6.81 -7.48
CA LEU A 55 -5.10 -6.79 -6.26
C LEU A 55 -5.97 -6.77 -5.01
N VAL A 56 -7.02 -5.93 -4.99
CA VAL A 56 -7.97 -5.88 -3.87
C VAL A 56 -8.59 -7.26 -3.61
N ARG A 57 -9.11 -7.92 -4.65
CA ARG A 57 -9.71 -9.26 -4.51
C ARG A 57 -8.72 -10.33 -4.07
N VAL A 58 -7.45 -10.22 -4.48
CA VAL A 58 -6.39 -11.13 -4.02
C VAL A 58 -6.12 -10.92 -2.54
N ARG A 59 -5.90 -9.69 -2.09
CA ARG A 59 -5.64 -9.39 -0.66
C ARG A 59 -6.83 -9.77 0.21
N MET A 60 -8.06 -9.54 -0.25
CA MET A 60 -9.25 -10.02 0.46
C MET A 60 -9.21 -11.53 0.71
N LYS A 61 -8.78 -12.33 -0.29
CA LYS A 61 -8.65 -13.78 -0.12
C LYS A 61 -7.52 -14.14 0.85
N GLU A 62 -6.38 -13.46 0.77
CA GLU A 62 -5.24 -13.68 1.68
C GLU A 62 -5.60 -13.35 3.14
N CYS A 63 -6.39 -12.29 3.36
CA CYS A 63 -6.89 -11.89 4.67
C CYS A 63 -8.17 -12.65 5.10
N ASN A 64 -8.66 -13.59 4.28
CA ASN A 64 -9.92 -14.31 4.49
C ASN A 64 -11.12 -13.38 4.77
N LEU A 65 -11.20 -12.25 4.06
CA LEU A 65 -12.25 -11.24 4.19
C LEU A 65 -13.34 -11.44 3.14
N ALA A 66 -14.60 -11.52 3.58
CA ALA A 66 -15.73 -11.41 2.67
C ALA A 66 -15.94 -9.95 2.22
N ILE A 67 -16.67 -9.75 1.12
CA ILE A 67 -17.02 -8.40 0.63
C ILE A 67 -17.83 -7.64 1.68
N THR A 68 -18.72 -8.31 2.41
CA THR A 68 -19.52 -7.73 3.50
C THR A 68 -18.64 -7.24 4.65
N ASP A 69 -17.63 -8.02 5.04
CA ASP A 69 -16.73 -7.64 6.14
C ASP A 69 -15.87 -6.44 5.74
N LEU A 70 -15.38 -6.45 4.50
CA LEU A 70 -14.61 -5.33 3.96
C LEU A 70 -15.46 -4.06 3.88
N GLN A 71 -16.70 -4.18 3.44
CA GLN A 71 -17.66 -3.08 3.41
C GLN A 71 -17.87 -2.49 4.80
N GLU A 72 -18.12 -3.32 5.81
CA GLU A 72 -18.34 -2.89 7.19
C GLU A 72 -17.11 -2.19 7.76
N LYS A 73 -15.91 -2.76 7.56
CA LYS A 73 -14.64 -2.19 8.04
C LYS A 73 -14.35 -0.82 7.43
N ILE A 74 -14.62 -0.62 6.14
CA ILE A 74 -14.40 0.67 5.47
C ILE A 74 -15.51 1.68 5.85
N GLY A 75 -16.72 1.16 6.14
CA GLY A 75 -17.90 1.96 6.45
C GLY A 75 -18.54 2.58 5.20
N VAL A 76 -18.70 1.79 4.13
CA VAL A 76 -19.31 2.23 2.86
C VAL A 76 -20.53 1.38 2.52
N ALA A 77 -21.39 1.84 1.60
CA ALA A 77 -22.48 1.02 1.12
C ALA A 77 -21.95 -0.16 0.27
N TYR A 78 -22.53 -1.35 0.40
CA TYR A 78 -22.17 -2.54 -0.38
C TYR A 78 -22.09 -2.25 -1.89
N ARG A 79 -23.12 -1.57 -2.42
CA ARG A 79 -23.19 -1.20 -3.84
C ARG A 79 -22.04 -0.30 -4.26
N THR A 80 -21.57 0.59 -3.39
CA THR A 80 -20.45 1.48 -3.66
C THR A 80 -19.15 0.68 -3.78
N LEU A 81 -18.89 -0.23 -2.83
CA LEU A 81 -17.73 -1.11 -2.89
C LEU A 81 -17.73 -1.98 -4.16
N ILE A 82 -18.89 -2.54 -4.54
CA ILE A 82 -19.01 -3.32 -5.78
C ILE A 82 -18.68 -2.47 -7.02
N ARG A 83 -19.16 -1.22 -7.09
CA ARG A 83 -18.82 -0.33 -8.21
C ARG A 83 -17.33 -0.06 -8.30
N TRP A 84 -16.64 0.11 -7.18
CA TRP A 84 -15.19 0.22 -7.14
C TRP A 84 -14.50 -1.05 -7.64
N LEU A 85 -14.93 -2.22 -7.15
CA LEU A 85 -14.37 -3.52 -7.55
C LEU A 85 -14.69 -3.92 -8.99
N ASN A 86 -15.62 -3.23 -9.64
CA ASN A 86 -15.94 -3.38 -11.07
C ASN A 86 -15.34 -2.27 -11.92
N ASN A 87 -14.61 -1.31 -11.32
CA ASN A 87 -14.06 -0.13 -11.98
C ASN A 87 -15.11 0.79 -12.65
N ASP A 88 -16.36 0.72 -12.18
CA ASP A 88 -17.48 1.59 -12.58
C ASP A 88 -17.42 2.96 -11.88
N ASP A 89 -16.67 3.05 -10.80
CA ASP A 89 -16.44 4.26 -10.01
C ASP A 89 -15.09 4.17 -9.29
N PHE A 90 -14.52 5.31 -8.90
CA PHE A 90 -13.23 5.37 -8.21
C PHE A 90 -13.43 5.79 -6.75
N PRO A 91 -12.82 5.12 -5.77
CA PRO A 91 -12.88 5.57 -4.38
C PRO A 91 -12.19 6.92 -4.22
N ARG A 92 -12.83 7.84 -3.49
CA ARG A 92 -12.16 9.08 -3.05
C ARG A 92 -10.94 8.73 -2.19
N HIS A 93 -9.93 9.61 -2.17
CA HIS A 93 -8.69 9.40 -1.41
C HIS A 93 -8.93 8.89 0.03
N ARG A 94 -9.80 9.54 0.80
CA ARG A 94 -10.18 9.08 2.15
C ARG A 94 -10.62 7.61 2.22
N ASN A 95 -11.38 7.13 1.24
CA ASN A 95 -11.85 5.74 1.20
C ASN A 95 -10.78 4.80 0.64
N LEU A 96 -9.90 5.30 -0.23
CA LEU A 96 -8.73 4.56 -0.70
C LEU A 96 -7.76 4.27 0.45
N VAL A 97 -7.48 5.26 1.31
CA VAL A 97 -6.66 5.09 2.52
C VAL A 97 -7.25 4.03 3.43
N LYS A 98 -8.55 4.10 3.73
CA LYS A 98 -9.24 3.07 4.53
C LYS A 98 -9.18 1.68 3.89
N LEU A 99 -9.33 1.60 2.58
CA LEU A 99 -9.23 0.33 1.85
C LEU A 99 -7.82 -0.25 1.96
N ALA A 100 -6.80 0.61 1.89
CA ALA A 100 -5.39 0.25 2.02
C ALA A 100 -5.08 -0.28 3.43
N ASP A 101 -5.53 0.46 4.45
CA ASP A 101 -5.38 0.12 5.87
C ASP A 101 -5.99 -1.26 6.21
N VAL A 102 -7.23 -1.52 5.75
CA VAL A 102 -7.89 -2.83 5.99
C VAL A 102 -7.18 -3.98 5.27
N LEU A 103 -6.52 -3.72 4.15
CA LEU A 103 -5.86 -4.74 3.32
C LEU A 103 -4.35 -4.84 3.58
N ASP A 104 -3.85 -4.10 4.58
CA ASP A 104 -2.42 -4.04 4.91
C ASP A 104 -1.58 -3.72 3.66
N LEU A 105 -1.91 -2.58 3.04
CA LEU A 105 -1.28 -2.06 1.83
C LEU A 105 -1.12 -0.54 1.92
N GLU A 106 -0.25 0.00 1.09
CA GLU A 106 -0.13 1.44 0.87
C GLU A 106 -1.15 1.92 -0.19
N PRO A 107 -1.74 3.13 -0.07
CA PRO A 107 -2.75 3.63 -1.00
C PRO A 107 -2.29 3.67 -2.47
N HIS A 108 -1.01 3.97 -2.71
CA HIS A 108 -0.44 4.02 -4.05
C HIS A 108 -0.33 2.63 -4.72
N GLN A 109 -0.28 1.54 -3.92
CA GLN A 109 -0.25 0.17 -4.44
C GLN A 109 -1.61 -0.28 -4.96
N LEU A 110 -2.69 0.29 -4.41
CA LEU A 110 -4.06 0.00 -4.82
C LEU A 110 -4.46 0.66 -6.13
N VAL A 111 -3.64 1.57 -6.67
CA VAL A 111 -3.95 2.28 -7.91
C VAL A 111 -3.05 1.86 -9.05
N VAL A 112 -3.63 1.76 -10.23
CA VAL A 112 -2.91 1.51 -11.48
C VAL A 112 -3.17 2.65 -12.45
N ARG A 113 -2.10 3.09 -13.13
CA ARG A 113 -2.21 4.11 -14.17
C ARG A 113 -2.97 3.53 -15.36
N TRP A 114 -4.21 3.98 -15.52
CA TRP A 114 -5.12 3.66 -16.62
C TRP A 114 -4.65 4.35 -17.91
N ARG A 115 -3.87 3.65 -18.73
CA ARG A 115 -3.45 4.10 -20.08
C ARG A 115 -4.55 3.93 -21.15
N GLY A 116 -5.82 4.08 -20.78
CA GLY A 116 -6.94 3.97 -21.72
C GLY A 116 -7.29 2.54 -22.16
N PHE A 117 -6.77 1.51 -21.48
CA PHE A 117 -7.13 0.12 -21.76
C PHE A 117 -8.35 -0.26 -20.91
N THR A 118 -9.46 -0.62 -21.54
CA THR A 118 -10.63 -1.18 -20.86
C THR A 118 -10.22 -2.45 -20.13
N ILE A 119 -10.32 -2.46 -18.79
CA ILE A 119 -10.25 -3.72 -18.03
C ILE A 119 -11.45 -4.55 -18.48
N PRO A 120 -11.22 -5.70 -19.13
CA PRO A 120 -12.28 -6.54 -19.64
C PRO A 120 -13.08 -7.10 -18.48
N ARG A 121 -14.40 -7.22 -18.66
CA ARG A 121 -15.24 -7.81 -17.62
C ARG A 121 -14.83 -9.28 -17.42
N PRO A 122 -14.92 -9.83 -16.20
CA PRO A 122 -14.42 -11.18 -15.87
C PRO A 122 -15.07 -12.34 -16.66
N ASN A 123 -16.05 -12.06 -17.50
CA ASN A 123 -16.66 -13.00 -18.45
C ASN A 123 -15.95 -13.05 -19.82
N GLU A 124 -14.89 -12.27 -20.05
CA GLU A 124 -14.06 -12.31 -21.26
C GLU A 124 -12.70 -12.95 -20.95
N SER A 125 -12.66 -14.29 -21.00
CA SER A 125 -11.52 -15.12 -20.57
C SER A 125 -10.20 -14.79 -21.28
N SER A 126 -10.21 -14.31 -22.52
CA SER A 126 -8.99 -13.95 -23.28
C SER A 126 -8.23 -12.78 -22.66
N ASP A 127 -8.95 -11.94 -21.94
CA ASP A 127 -8.61 -10.55 -21.77
C ASP A 127 -8.26 -10.31 -20.28
N THR A 128 -8.88 -11.09 -19.38
CA THR A 128 -8.37 -11.38 -18.03
C THR A 128 -7.03 -12.10 -18.05
N LEU A 129 -6.85 -13.11 -18.94
CA LEU A 129 -5.56 -13.79 -19.10
C LEU A 129 -4.47 -12.82 -19.58
N ARG A 130 -4.82 -11.91 -20.49
CA ARG A 130 -3.90 -10.86 -20.96
C ARG A 130 -3.52 -9.88 -19.85
N TYR A 131 -4.45 -9.50 -18.98
CA TYR A 131 -4.15 -8.69 -17.80
C TYR A 131 -3.19 -9.40 -16.84
N ILE A 132 -3.51 -10.65 -16.48
CA ILE A 132 -2.67 -11.47 -15.58
C ILE A 132 -1.26 -11.61 -16.17
N GLN A 133 -1.16 -11.90 -17.47
CA GLN A 133 0.11 -12.02 -18.17
C GLN A 133 0.92 -10.71 -18.09
N ARG A 134 0.32 -9.55 -18.37
CA ARG A 134 1.00 -8.24 -18.29
C ARG A 134 1.43 -7.88 -16.87
N ARG A 135 0.62 -8.22 -15.87
CA ARG A 135 0.96 -7.97 -14.46
C ARG A 135 2.16 -8.83 -14.04
N ILE A 136 2.21 -10.06 -14.52
CA ILE A 136 3.35 -10.96 -14.34
C ILE A 136 4.59 -10.41 -15.04
N GLU A 137 4.49 -9.97 -16.30
CA GLU A 137 5.60 -9.33 -17.02
C GLU A 137 6.17 -8.13 -16.25
N THR A 138 5.30 -7.33 -15.64
CA THR A 138 5.69 -6.17 -14.83
C THR A 138 6.43 -6.58 -13.55
N ILE A 139 5.89 -7.56 -12.81
CA ILE A 139 6.53 -8.08 -11.58
C ILE A 139 7.88 -8.72 -11.91
N VAL A 140 7.96 -9.47 -13.01
CA VAL A 140 9.21 -10.08 -13.48
C VAL A 140 10.24 -9.02 -13.85
N ALA A 141 9.84 -7.95 -14.56
CA ALA A 141 10.73 -6.84 -14.88
C ALA A 141 11.27 -6.17 -13.62
N GLN A 142 10.43 -5.92 -12.62
CA GLN A 142 10.83 -5.34 -11.33
C GLN A 142 11.82 -6.24 -10.57
N ILE A 143 11.56 -7.56 -10.51
CA ILE A 143 12.46 -8.53 -9.89
C ILE A 143 13.80 -8.59 -10.65
N LEU A 144 13.79 -8.50 -11.99
CA LEU A 144 15.01 -8.55 -12.79
C LEU A 144 15.84 -7.26 -12.67
N GLU A 145 15.20 -6.09 -12.57
CA GLU A 145 15.85 -4.79 -12.38
C GLU A 145 16.48 -4.61 -10.99
N ASP A 146 15.94 -5.27 -9.97
CA ASP A 146 16.47 -5.21 -8.61
C ASP A 146 17.85 -5.89 -8.51
N LYS A 147 18.93 -5.11 -8.34
CA LYS A 147 20.31 -5.61 -8.39
C LYS A 147 20.73 -6.40 -7.14
N GLU A 148 19.99 -6.28 -6.03
CA GLU A 148 20.34 -6.89 -4.75
C GLU A 148 19.77 -8.30 -4.55
N THR A 149 18.73 -8.68 -5.29
CA THR A 149 18.11 -10.00 -5.14
C THR A 149 18.95 -11.10 -5.78
N SER A 150 19.23 -12.18 -5.02
CA SER A 150 19.98 -13.35 -5.51
C SER A 150 19.27 -14.02 -6.69
N LYS A 151 20.04 -14.45 -7.70
CA LYS A 151 19.53 -15.13 -8.91
C LYS A 151 18.65 -16.34 -8.60
N GLU A 152 18.92 -17.07 -7.51
CA GLU A 152 18.13 -18.23 -7.10
C GLU A 152 16.72 -17.85 -6.64
N ILE A 153 16.57 -16.73 -5.92
CA ILE A 153 15.27 -16.23 -5.47
C ILE A 153 14.44 -15.77 -6.68
N LYS A 154 15.08 -15.13 -7.66
CA LYS A 154 14.43 -14.70 -8.91
C LYS A 154 13.92 -15.89 -9.72
N LEU A 155 14.72 -16.96 -9.79
CA LEU A 155 14.37 -18.17 -10.53
C LEU A 155 13.23 -18.94 -9.86
N ASP A 156 13.23 -19.06 -8.53
CA ASP A 156 12.16 -19.72 -7.78
C ASP A 156 10.82 -18.98 -7.92
N ALA A 157 10.84 -17.64 -7.82
CA ALA A 157 9.68 -16.81 -8.07
C ALA A 157 9.12 -17.03 -9.49
N LEU A 158 9.98 -16.97 -10.51
CA LEU A 158 9.61 -17.20 -11.91
C LEU A 158 8.96 -18.57 -12.13
N VAL A 159 9.54 -19.64 -11.58
CA VAL A 159 9.01 -21.01 -11.70
C VAL A 159 7.66 -21.14 -10.99
N LYS A 160 7.52 -20.57 -9.80
CA LYS A 160 6.27 -20.55 -9.05
C LYS A 160 5.16 -19.85 -9.83
N TYR A 161 5.46 -18.71 -10.46
CA TYR A 161 4.50 -17.97 -11.27
C TYR A 161 4.15 -18.68 -12.59
N HIS A 162 5.12 -19.30 -13.26
CA HIS A 162 4.87 -20.10 -14.47
C HIS A 162 3.88 -21.24 -14.20
N ASN A 163 4.01 -21.90 -13.04
CA ASN A 163 3.11 -22.97 -12.63
C ASN A 163 1.69 -22.46 -12.30
N ILE A 164 1.55 -21.25 -11.75
CA ILE A 164 0.24 -20.63 -11.53
C ILE A 164 -0.44 -20.34 -12.88
N LEU A 165 0.31 -19.82 -13.86
CA LEU A 165 -0.21 -19.56 -15.20
C LEU A 165 -0.69 -20.84 -15.89
N LEU A 166 0.12 -21.91 -15.87
CA LEU A 166 -0.25 -23.19 -16.46
C LEU A 166 -1.52 -23.80 -15.87
N LYS A 167 -1.76 -23.60 -14.57
CA LYS A 167 -2.98 -24.04 -13.89
C LYS A 167 -4.19 -23.19 -14.24
N ALA A 168 -4.01 -21.89 -14.51
CA ALA A 168 -5.10 -20.99 -14.88
C ALA A 168 -5.57 -21.16 -16.34
N THR A 169 -4.74 -21.76 -17.21
CA THR A 169 -5.04 -22.00 -18.63
C THR A 169 -5.64 -23.37 -18.95
N LYS A 170 -5.85 -24.24 -17.96
CA LYS A 170 -6.51 -25.55 -18.11
C LYS A 170 -7.93 -25.50 -17.58
#